data_AF-A0A259A2F3-F1
#
_entry.id   AF-A0A259A2F3-F1
#
_cell.length_a   1.000
_cell.length_b   1.000
_cell.length_c   1.000
_cell.angle_alpha   90.00
_cell.angle_beta   90.00
_cell.angle_gamma   90.00
#
_symmetry.space_group_name_H-M   'P 1'
#
loop_
_entity.id
_entity.type
_entity.pdbx_description
1 polymer ?
#
loop_
_entity_poly.entity_id
_entity_poly.type
_entity_poly.pdbx_seq_one_letter_code
_entity_poly.pdbx_strand_id
1 'polypeptide(L)' 'MKIKTASEEYLEKAEKLTEDEIDKLHFRMRGKLSKRAEDKKLTMLEAAAIQLEIEDEELQEWREKRAQIREKAKKNNKE' A
#
# COMPACT_ATOMS: atom_id res chain seq x y z
N MET A 1 -11.75 -9.37 2.79
CA MET A 1 -10.39 -9.67 2.29
C MET A 1 -9.73 -10.69 3.20
N LYS A 2 -9.37 -11.87 2.65
CA LYS A 2 -8.42 -12.79 3.29
C LYS A 2 -7.06 -12.11 3.17
N ILE A 3 -6.46 -11.71 4.29
CA ILE A 3 -5.11 -11.13 4.29
C ILE A 3 -4.19 -12.28 3.88
N LYS A 4 -3.71 -12.23 2.64
CA LYS A 4 -2.63 -13.09 2.16
C LYS A 4 -1.32 -12.55 2.75
N THR A 5 -0.35 -13.43 2.96
CA THR A 5 1.04 -13.02 3.13
C THR A 5 1.41 -12.08 1.97
N ALA A 6 2.12 -10.99 2.28
CA ALA A 6 2.64 -10.09 1.25
C ALA A 6 3.49 -10.87 0.25
N SER A 7 3.55 -10.39 -0.99
CA SER A 7 4.44 -11.01 -1.97
C SER A 7 5.90 -10.96 -1.49
N GLU A 8 6.70 -11.93 -1.95
CA GLU A 8 8.11 -12.04 -1.58
C GLU A 8 8.91 -10.78 -1.97
N GLU A 9 8.52 -10.09 -3.05
CA GLU A 9 9.10 -8.81 -3.45
C GLU A 9 8.84 -7.69 -2.43
N TYR A 10 7.66 -7.65 -1.81
CA TYR A 10 7.35 -6.66 -0.77
C TYR A 10 7.95 -7.02 0.58
N LEU A 11 8.16 -8.32 0.86
CA LEU A 11 8.93 -8.77 2.02
C LEU A 11 10.40 -8.35 1.91
N GLU A 12 11.04 -8.54 0.75
CA GLU A 12 12.41 -8.04 0.54
C GLU A 12 12.51 -6.52 0.63
N LYS A 13 11.50 -5.79 0.13
CA LYS A 13 11.45 -4.33 0.29
C LYS A 13 11.29 -3.93 1.75
N ALA A 14 10.47 -4.66 2.51
CA ALA A 14 10.29 -4.45 3.94
C ALA A 14 11.56 -4.77 4.74
N GLU A 15 12.32 -5.80 4.37
CA GLU A 15 13.64 -6.10 4.96
C GLU A 15 14.68 -5.02 4.70
N LYS A 16 14.58 -4.29 3.58
CA LYS A 16 15.48 -3.18 3.26
C LYS A 16 15.13 -1.88 3.99
N LEU A 17 13.97 -1.82 4.65
CA LEU A 17 13.55 -0.64 5.41
C LEU A 17 14.24 -0.65 6.78
N THR A 18 14.60 0.55 7.22
CA THR A 18 15.08 0.77 8.58
C THR A 18 13.93 0.69 9.59
N GLU A 19 14.25 0.42 10.85
CA GLU A 19 13.26 0.33 11.94
C GLU A 19 12.40 1.61 12.04
N ASP A 20 13.00 2.79 11.85
CA ASP A 20 12.31 4.09 11.77
C ASP A 20 11.32 4.18 10.60
N GLU A 21 11.66 3.59 9.45
CA GLU A 21 10.77 3.59 8.28
C GLU A 21 9.60 2.62 8.46
N ILE A 22 9.87 1.46 9.08
CA ILE A 22 8.85 0.49 9.46
C ILE A 22 7.88 1.10 10.48
N ASP A 23 8.37 1.82 11.49
CA ASP A 23 7.54 2.51 12.48
C ASP A 23 6.69 3.63 11.86
N LYS A 24 7.27 4.42 10.95
CA LYS A 24 6.51 5.40 10.16
C LYS A 24 5.43 4.74 9.30
N LEU A 25 5.75 3.59 8.69
CA LEU A 25 4.79 2.81 7.93
C LEU A 25 3.66 2.32 8.85
N HIS A 26 4.01 1.81 10.03
CA HIS A 26 3.09 1.31 11.04
C HIS A 26 2.12 2.41 11.50
N PHE A 27 2.63 3.62 11.76
CA PHE A 27 1.80 4.78 12.10
C PHE A 27 0.83 5.16 10.97
N ARG A 28 1.24 4.93 9.71
CA ARG A 28 0.43 5.20 8.52
C ARG A 28 -0.58 4.09 8.23
N MET A 29 -0.40 2.88 8.76
CA MET A 29 -1.34 1.76 8.62
C MET A 29 -2.71 2.13 9.18
N ARG A 30 -3.71 2.23 8.29
CA ARG A 30 -5.07 2.62 8.68
C ARG A 30 -5.94 1.42 9.05
N GLY A 31 -6.68 1.55 10.14
CA GLY A 31 -7.90 0.80 10.42
C GLY A 31 -7.69 -0.67 10.74
N LYS A 32 -7.97 -1.56 9.76
CA LYS A 32 -8.07 -3.02 9.99
C LYS A 32 -6.73 -3.74 9.94
N LEU A 33 -5.69 -3.13 9.37
CA LEU A 33 -4.35 -3.71 9.29
C LEU A 33 -3.63 -3.59 10.63
N SER A 34 -3.60 -2.39 11.21
CA SER A 34 -3.05 -2.12 12.55
C SER A 34 -3.73 -2.96 13.63
N LYS A 35 -5.08 -2.99 13.65
CA LYS A 35 -5.84 -3.87 14.56
C LYS A 35 -5.53 -5.36 14.40
N ARG A 36 -5.16 -5.84 13.21
CA ARG A 36 -4.80 -7.24 13.00
C ARG A 36 -3.32 -7.53 13.16
N ALA A 37 -2.43 -6.55 13.06
CA ALA A 37 -1.04 -6.68 13.48
C ALA A 37 -0.95 -6.88 15.00
N GLU A 38 -1.86 -6.26 15.76
CA GLU A 38 -2.01 -6.51 17.20
C GLU A 38 -2.70 -7.85 17.51
N ASP A 39 -3.72 -8.24 16.72
CA ASP A 39 -4.59 -9.40 17.01
C ASP A 39 -4.06 -10.74 16.44
N LYS A 40 -3.46 -10.70 15.25
CA LYS A 40 -2.66 -11.80 14.69
C LYS A 40 -1.20 -11.40 14.87
N LYS A 41 -0.39 -12.30 15.44
CA LYS A 41 1.08 -12.20 15.63
C LYS A 41 1.88 -11.96 14.33
N LEU A 42 1.49 -10.99 13.51
CA LEU A 42 2.21 -10.53 12.35
C LEU A 42 3.43 -9.78 12.86
N THR A 43 4.58 -10.13 12.32
CA THR A 43 5.78 -9.35 12.58
C THR A 43 5.64 -7.96 11.97
N MET A 44 6.31 -6.96 12.56
CA MET A 44 6.41 -5.61 12.01
C MET A 44 6.73 -5.62 10.50
N LEU A 45 7.59 -6.54 10.09
CA LEU A 45 8.04 -6.72 8.73
C LEU A 45 6.94 -7.23 7.77
N GLU A 46 6.19 -8.25 8.18
CA GLU A 46 5.04 -8.74 7.39
C GLU A 46 3.95 -7.67 7.29
N ALA A 47 3.69 -6.95 8.38
CA ALA A 47 2.73 -5.85 8.37
C ALA A 47 3.18 -4.74 7.41
N ALA A 48 4.47 -4.37 7.44
CA ALA A 48 5.05 -3.36 6.55
C ALA A 48 4.98 -3.79 5.08
N ALA A 49 5.30 -5.05 4.77
CA ALA A 49 5.20 -5.60 3.43
C ALA A 49 3.77 -5.57 2.90
N ILE A 50 2.78 -5.95 3.72
CA ILE A 50 1.36 -5.89 3.34
C ILE A 50 0.94 -4.45 3.09
N GLN A 51 1.35 -3.51 3.95
CA GLN A 51 1.00 -2.10 3.80
C GLN A 51 1.61 -1.49 2.53
N LEU A 52 2.87 -1.84 2.19
CA LEU A 52 3.51 -1.42 0.95
C LEU A 52 2.74 -1.89 -0.29
N GLU A 53 2.34 -3.17 -0.31
CA GLU A 53 1.59 -3.75 -1.43
C GLU A 53 0.24 -3.03 -1.62
N ILE A 54 -0.48 -2.77 -0.52
CA ILE A 54 -1.74 -2.02 -0.56
C ILE A 54 -1.54 -0.59 -1.06
N GLU A 55 -0.53 0.12 -0.54
CA GLU A 55 -0.26 1.50 -0.96
C GLU A 55 0.13 1.57 -2.45
N ASP A 56 0.86 0.59 -2.98
CA ASP A 56 1.25 0.56 -4.39
C ASP A 56 0.04 0.25 -5.29
N GLU A 57 -0.85 -0.67 -4.89
CA GLU A 57 -2.13 -0.92 -5.58
C GLU A 57 -3.01 0.34 -5.60
N GLU A 58 -3.20 1.01 -4.45
CA GLU A 58 -3.97 2.26 -4.37
C GLU A 58 -3.34 3.38 -5.22
N LEU A 59 -2.01 3.48 -5.24
CA LEU A 59 -1.28 4.46 -6.04
C LEU A 59 -1.45 4.18 -7.53
N GLN A 60 -1.40 2.91 -7.95
CA GLN A 60 -1.61 2.51 -9.34
C GLN A 60 -3.04 2.82 -9.78
N GLU A 61 -4.04 2.43 -8.99
CA GLU A 61 -5.44 2.78 -9.27
C GLU A 61 -5.63 4.30 -9.37
N TRP A 62 -5.00 5.07 -8.48
CA TRP A 62 -5.08 6.53 -8.51
C TRP A 62 -4.46 7.09 -9.80
N ARG A 63 -3.30 6.57 -10.22
CA ARG A 63 -2.65 6.96 -11.48
C ARG A 63 -3.53 6.67 -12.69
N GLU A 64 -4.18 5.50 -12.73
CA GLU A 64 -5.11 5.13 -13.78
C GLU A 64 -6.34 6.05 -13.81
N LYS A 65 -7.00 6.25 -12.65
CA LYS A 65 -8.13 7.18 -12.53
C LYS A 65 -7.73 8.59 -12.97
N ARG A 66 -6.55 9.07 -12.57
CA ARG A 66 -6.06 10.40 -12.95
C ARG A 66 -5.68 10.48 -14.44
N ALA A 67 -5.18 9.40 -15.04
CA ALA A 67 -4.95 9.32 -16.48
C ALA A 67 -6.28 9.42 -17.24
N GLN A 68 -7.30 8.64 -16.83
CA GLN A 68 -8.63 8.68 -17.43
C GLN A 68 -9.28 10.07 -17.32
N ILE A 69 -9.18 10.74 -16.17
CA ILE A 69 -9.67 12.11 -15.99
C ILE A 69 -8.97 13.08 -16.95
N ARG A 70 -7.64 12.98 -17.08
CA ARG A 70 -6.87 13.82 -18.02
C ARG A 70 -7.24 13.56 -19.48
N GLU A 71 -7.46 12.32 -19.86
CA GLU A 71 -7.92 11.95 -21.21
C GLU A 71 -9.32 12.52 -21.50
N LYS A 72 -10.26 12.37 -20.57
CA LYS A 72 -11.60 12.96 -20.67
C LYS A 72 -11.55 14.49 -20.76
N ALA A 73 -10.70 15.14 -19.96
CA ALA A 73 -10.52 16.59 -20.00
C ALA A 73 -9.94 17.07 -21.35
N LYS A 74 -9.00 16.32 -21.94
CA LYS A 74 -8.47 16.62 -23.28
C LYS A 74 -9.52 16.42 -24.38
N LYS A 75 -10.40 15.43 -24.23
CA LYS A 75 -11.46 15.14 -25.20
C LYS A 75 -12.55 16.21 -25.18
N ASN A 76 -12.93 16.69 -23.99
CA ASN A 76 -13.93 17.75 -23.83
C ASN A 76 -13.44 19.16 -24.21
N ASN A 77 -12.13 19.38 -24.38
CA ASN A 77 -11.55 20.66 -24.81
C ASN A 77 -11.23 20.68 -26.32
N LYS A 78 -11.74 19.69 -27.07
CA LYS A 78 -11.55 19.54 -28.51
C LYS A 78 -12.85 19.65 -29.33
N GLU A 79 -13.97 19.94 -28.67
CA GLU A 79 -15.24 20.38 -29.27
C GLU A 79 -15.42 21.88 -29.01
#